data_AF-G1KSN2-F1
#
_entry.id   AF-G1KSN2-F1
#
_cell.length_a   1.000
_cell.length_b   1.000
_cell.length_c   1.000
_cell.angle_alpha   90.00
_cell.angle_beta   90.00
_cell.angle_gamma   90.00
#
_symmetry.space_group_name_H-M   'P 1'
#
loop_
_entity.id
_entity.type
_entity.pdbx_description
1 polymer ?
#
loop_
_entity_poly.entity_id
_entity_poly.type
_entity_poly.pdbx_seq_one_letter_code
_entity_poly.pdbx_strand_id
1 'polypeptide(L)'
;MASRNGNDPTDRRRTEIRRPSMEIALEDQVAQETEEVFQSYAFYRYQQEREQTEGDVPHDPEIAAIPHEPNSTNCQVGRRLATIGDDINARYDKEFSEMLKSLQPTKDNAYEYFIRIASSLFESGINWGRVIALLGFGYRMAIHVYQHGMTGFLRRIARYMADFVLRNRIARWIAQQGGWVAALDLSNVYLKYVLIVAAVILLGQFVVRRFFNP
;
A
#
# COMPACT_ATOMS: atom_id res chain seq x y z
N MET A 1 59.86 -2.64 14.42
CA MET A 1 59.30 -1.27 14.29
C MET A 1 57.84 -1.37 13.89
N ALA A 2 57.03 -0.39 14.34
CA ALA A 2 55.66 -0.57 14.79
C ALA A 2 54.59 -0.83 13.70
N SER A 3 53.66 -1.73 14.03
CA SER A 3 52.37 -1.92 13.36
C SER A 3 51.43 -0.79 13.79
N ARG A 4 51.15 0.17 12.90
CA ARG A 4 50.25 1.29 13.17
C ARG A 4 48.82 0.88 12.76
N ASN A 5 48.09 0.29 13.70
CA ASN A 5 46.65 0.11 13.60
C ASN A 5 45.97 1.50 13.62
N GLY A 6 45.67 2.03 12.44
CA GLY A 6 44.92 3.27 12.26
C GLY A 6 43.43 3.04 12.34
N ASN A 7 42.89 2.94 13.56
CA ASN A 7 41.45 3.18 13.77
C ASN A 7 41.27 4.70 13.98
N ASP A 8 41.15 5.44 12.88
CA ASP A 8 40.88 6.88 12.89
C ASP A 8 39.41 7.13 13.33
N PRO A 9 39.17 7.87 14.43
CA PRO A 9 37.82 8.20 14.90
C PRO A 9 36.98 8.99 13.88
N THR A 10 37.62 9.69 12.95
CA THR A 10 36.94 10.55 11.96
C THR A 10 36.19 9.73 10.89
N ASP A 11 36.68 8.54 10.55
CA ASP A 11 36.08 7.68 9.53
C ASP A 11 34.78 7.03 10.01
N ARG A 12 34.73 6.66 11.30
CA ARG A 12 33.49 6.18 11.95
C ARG A 12 32.42 7.25 11.97
N ARG A 13 32.79 8.49 12.34
CA ARG A 13 31.85 9.62 12.38
C ARG A 13 31.33 10.00 10.99
N ARG A 14 32.19 9.92 9.97
CA ARG A 14 31.81 10.18 8.57
C ARG A 14 30.87 9.10 8.02
N THR A 15 31.11 7.84 8.39
CA THR A 15 30.27 6.71 8.02
C THR A 15 28.92 6.77 8.72
N GLU A 16 28.89 7.13 10.00
CA GLU A 16 27.68 7.29 10.81
C GLU A 16 26.84 8.52 10.42
N ILE A 17 27.42 9.59 9.87
CA ILE A 17 26.63 10.74 9.37
C ILE A 17 26.08 10.48 7.96
N ARG A 18 26.82 9.73 7.13
CA ARG A 18 26.43 9.39 5.76
C ARG A 18 25.28 8.39 5.69
N ARG A 19 25.23 7.41 6.61
CA ARG A 19 24.17 6.38 6.64
C ARG A 19 22.76 6.95 6.91
N PRO A 20 22.52 7.76 7.95
CA PRO A 20 21.22 8.37 8.21
C PRO A 20 20.77 9.30 7.07
N SER A 21 21.71 10.03 6.47
CA SER A 21 21.41 10.94 5.36
C SER A 21 20.94 10.17 4.09
N MET A 22 21.55 9.01 3.83
CA MET A 22 21.17 8.14 2.72
C MET A 22 19.85 7.42 2.97
N GLU A 23 19.60 6.96 4.20
CA GLU A 23 18.33 6.34 4.58
C GLU A 23 17.16 7.32 4.46
N ILE A 24 17.32 8.57 4.90
CA ILE A 24 16.29 9.61 4.76
C ILE A 24 16.00 9.88 3.28
N ALA A 25 17.04 10.00 2.44
CA ALA A 25 16.86 10.22 1.00
C ALA A 25 16.11 9.06 0.31
N LEU A 26 16.36 7.82 0.73
CA LEU A 26 15.65 6.65 0.23
C LEU A 26 14.20 6.59 0.72
N GLU A 27 13.94 6.97 1.98
CA GLU A 27 12.58 7.10 2.52
C GLU A 27 11.77 8.14 1.72
N ASP A 28 12.36 9.31 1.46
CA ASP A 28 11.73 10.40 0.71
C ASP A 28 11.47 9.99 -0.74
N GLN A 29 12.41 9.30 -1.39
CA GLN A 29 12.23 8.75 -2.73
C GLN A 29 11.06 7.76 -2.77
N VAL A 30 11.00 6.81 -1.84
CA VAL A 30 9.90 5.84 -1.77
C VAL A 30 8.55 6.52 -1.55
N ALA A 31 8.51 7.57 -0.71
CA ALA A 31 7.29 8.34 -0.49
C ALA A 31 6.84 9.07 -1.76
N GLN A 32 7.77 9.67 -2.53
CA GLN A 32 7.47 10.31 -3.82
C GLN A 32 6.94 9.31 -4.84
N GLU A 33 7.57 8.14 -4.95
CA GLU A 33 7.15 7.06 -5.85
C GLU A 33 5.76 6.50 -5.49
N THR A 34 5.36 6.57 -4.22
CA THR A 34 4.10 5.99 -3.72
C THR A 34 2.88 6.57 -4.45
N GLU A 35 2.88 7.86 -4.77
CA GLU A 35 1.75 8.47 -5.49
C GLU A 35 1.57 7.87 -6.89
N GLU A 36 2.65 7.75 -7.65
CA GLU A 36 2.63 7.21 -9.01
C GLU A 36 2.31 5.71 -9.02
N VAL A 37 2.89 4.96 -8.07
CA VAL A 37 2.59 3.53 -7.89
C VAL A 37 1.11 3.34 -7.58
N PHE A 38 0.54 4.15 -6.67
CA PHE A 38 -0.87 4.05 -6.32
C PHE A 38 -1.80 4.46 -7.48
N GLN A 39 -1.48 5.53 -8.20
CA GLN A 39 -2.25 5.94 -9.38
C GLN A 39 -2.25 4.85 -10.45
N SER A 40 -1.08 4.26 -10.72
CA SER A 40 -0.94 3.14 -11.67
C SER A 40 -1.72 1.92 -11.19
N TYR A 41 -1.62 1.58 -9.91
CA TYR A 41 -2.40 0.51 -9.28
C TYR A 41 -3.91 0.73 -9.47
N ALA A 42 -4.41 1.92 -9.14
CA ALA A 42 -5.83 2.27 -9.23
C ALA A 42 -6.35 2.17 -10.66
N PHE A 43 -5.56 2.60 -11.64
CA PHE A 43 -5.91 2.46 -13.06
C PHE A 43 -6.09 1.01 -13.48
N TYR A 44 -5.08 0.17 -13.25
CA TYR A 44 -5.14 -1.23 -13.68
C TYR A 44 -6.24 -1.98 -12.95
N ARG A 45 -6.40 -1.72 -11.65
CA ARG A 45 -7.47 -2.33 -10.86
C ARG A 45 -8.85 -1.93 -11.39
N TYR A 46 -9.04 -0.66 -11.71
CA TYR A 46 -10.27 -0.16 -12.30
C TYR A 46 -10.58 -0.81 -13.65
N GLN A 47 -9.59 -0.93 -14.54
CA GLN A 47 -9.77 -1.64 -15.82
C GLN A 47 -10.19 -3.09 -15.61
N GLN A 48 -9.51 -3.82 -14.72
CA GLN A 48 -9.82 -5.22 -14.42
C GLN A 48 -11.25 -5.39 -13.88
N GLU A 49 -11.70 -4.53 -12.96
CA GLU A 49 -13.07 -4.61 -12.43
C GLU A 49 -14.12 -4.31 -13.50
N ARG A 50 -13.85 -3.36 -14.42
CA ARG A 50 -14.75 -3.06 -15.53
C ARG A 50 -14.88 -4.22 -16.51
N GLU A 51 -13.78 -4.93 -16.78
CA GLU A 51 -13.76 -6.12 -17.64
C GLU A 51 -14.49 -7.30 -16.99
N GLN A 52 -14.33 -7.50 -15.68
CA GLN A 52 -14.89 -8.64 -14.96
C GLN A 52 -16.37 -8.49 -14.59
N THR A 53 -16.86 -7.26 -14.42
CA THR A 53 -18.19 -6.99 -13.82
C THR A 53 -19.19 -6.38 -14.81
N GLU A 54 -18.96 -6.55 -16.13
CA GLU A 54 -19.84 -6.06 -17.22
C GLU A 54 -20.43 -4.64 -17.02
N GLY A 55 -19.65 -3.73 -16.42
CA GLY A 55 -20.04 -2.32 -16.29
C GLY A 55 -20.73 -1.88 -15.01
N ASP A 56 -20.79 -2.70 -13.95
CA ASP A 56 -21.35 -2.30 -12.64
C ASP A 56 -20.47 -1.26 -11.89
N VAL A 57 -19.21 -1.10 -12.32
CA VAL A 57 -18.34 -0.02 -11.85
C VAL A 57 -18.61 1.27 -12.65
N PRO A 58 -18.97 2.38 -11.99
CA PRO A 58 -19.24 3.66 -12.67
C PRO A 58 -18.03 4.18 -13.44
N HIS A 59 -18.29 4.92 -14.51
CA HIS A 59 -17.22 5.55 -15.25
C HIS A 59 -16.61 6.70 -14.44
N ASP A 60 -15.43 6.49 -13.85
CA ASP A 60 -14.66 7.54 -13.20
C ASP A 60 -13.68 8.19 -14.20
N PRO A 61 -13.89 9.45 -14.61
CA PRO A 61 -13.01 10.14 -15.55
C PRO A 61 -11.65 10.50 -14.91
N GLU A 62 -11.55 10.60 -13.59
CA GLU A 62 -10.28 10.90 -12.91
C GLU A 62 -9.32 9.72 -13.03
N ILE A 63 -9.82 8.49 -12.85
CA ILE A 63 -9.02 7.27 -13.02
C ILE A 63 -8.70 7.03 -14.49
N ALA A 64 -9.66 7.24 -15.39
CA ALA A 64 -9.45 7.04 -16.83
C ALA A 64 -8.45 8.03 -17.44
N ALA A 65 -8.26 9.20 -16.83
CA ALA A 65 -7.37 10.25 -17.31
C ALA A 65 -5.96 10.22 -16.67
N ILE A 66 -5.63 9.20 -15.89
CA ILE A 66 -4.28 9.06 -15.31
C ILE A 66 -3.26 8.97 -16.47
N PRO A 67 -2.19 9.81 -16.47
CA PRO A 67 -1.13 9.69 -17.46
C PRO A 67 -0.44 8.33 -17.37
N HIS A 68 -0.40 7.58 -18.47
CA HIS A 68 0.23 6.27 -18.53
C HIS A 68 1.51 6.30 -19.35
N GLU A 69 2.62 6.09 -18.66
CA GLU A 69 3.89 5.70 -19.26
C GLU A 69 4.08 4.19 -19.01
N PRO A 70 3.65 3.30 -19.92
CA PRO A 70 3.60 1.86 -19.67
C PRO A 70 4.98 1.24 -19.39
N ASN A 71 6.05 1.92 -19.80
CA ASN A 71 7.42 1.47 -19.62
C ASN A 71 8.08 2.04 -18.35
N SER A 72 7.42 2.95 -17.62
CA SER A 72 7.98 3.45 -16.36
C SER A 72 7.97 2.36 -15.29
N THR A 73 8.98 2.37 -14.41
CA THR A 73 9.09 1.37 -13.33
C THR A 73 7.87 1.43 -12.41
N ASN A 74 7.41 2.63 -12.03
CA ASN A 74 6.26 2.81 -11.14
C ASN A 74 4.96 2.28 -11.76
N CYS A 75 4.79 2.42 -13.08
CA CYS A 75 3.65 1.87 -13.81
C CYS A 75 3.66 0.33 -13.79
N GLN A 76 4.82 -0.28 -14.06
CA GLN A 76 4.99 -1.73 -13.99
C GLN A 76 4.73 -2.28 -12.58
N VAL A 77 5.24 -1.58 -11.55
CA VAL A 77 4.99 -1.93 -10.15
C VAL A 77 3.51 -1.84 -9.81
N GLY A 78 2.85 -0.71 -10.12
CA GLY A 78 1.42 -0.52 -9.87
C GLY A 78 0.57 -1.60 -10.54
N ARG A 79 0.87 -1.92 -11.82
CA ARG A 79 0.23 -3.02 -12.55
C ARG A 79 0.40 -4.35 -11.84
N ARG A 80 1.63 -4.69 -11.44
CA ARG A 80 1.94 -5.96 -10.78
C ARG A 80 1.19 -6.07 -9.45
N LEU A 81 1.17 -5.00 -8.66
CA LEU A 81 0.45 -4.95 -7.40
C LEU A 81 -1.06 -5.03 -7.60
N ALA A 82 -1.62 -4.48 -8.67
CA ALA A 82 -3.03 -4.65 -9.02
C ALA A 82 -3.35 -6.12 -9.33
N THR A 83 -2.56 -6.76 -10.20
CA THR A 83 -2.71 -8.19 -10.55
C THR A 83 -2.61 -9.10 -9.32
N ILE A 84 -1.67 -8.82 -8.43
CA ILE A 84 -1.52 -9.55 -7.16
C ILE A 84 -2.71 -9.27 -6.22
N GLY A 85 -3.10 -8.00 -6.16
CA GLY A 85 -4.15 -7.49 -5.30
C GLY A 85 -5.52 -8.03 -5.65
N ASP A 86 -5.75 -8.51 -6.87
CA ASP A 86 -7.03 -9.11 -7.29
C ASP A 86 -7.47 -10.24 -6.36
N ASP A 87 -6.60 -11.21 -6.06
CA ASP A 87 -6.90 -12.35 -5.17
C ASP A 87 -7.16 -11.91 -3.71
N ILE A 88 -6.42 -10.90 -3.26
CA ILE A 88 -6.52 -10.35 -1.90
C ILE A 88 -7.80 -9.53 -1.75
N ASN A 89 -8.02 -8.60 -2.68
CA ASN A 89 -9.15 -7.70 -2.69
C ASN A 89 -10.44 -8.47 -2.90
N ALA A 90 -10.50 -9.47 -3.79
CA ALA A 90 -11.69 -10.31 -3.95
C ALA A 90 -12.14 -10.95 -2.63
N ARG A 91 -11.18 -11.25 -1.74
CA ARG A 91 -11.45 -11.84 -0.43
C ARG A 91 -11.91 -10.85 0.62
N TYR A 92 -11.43 -9.62 0.58
CA TYR A 92 -11.74 -8.57 1.58
C TYR A 92 -12.73 -7.52 1.05
N ASP A 93 -13.24 -7.71 -0.17
CA ASP A 93 -14.04 -6.71 -0.87
C ASP A 93 -15.32 -6.36 -0.12
N LYS A 94 -15.98 -7.40 0.39
CA LYS A 94 -17.23 -7.27 1.12
C LYS A 94 -17.00 -6.52 2.43
N GLU A 95 -15.95 -6.87 3.16
CA GLU A 95 -15.56 -6.24 4.41
C GLU A 95 -15.19 -4.77 4.20
N PHE A 96 -14.43 -4.45 3.14
CA PHE A 96 -14.13 -3.06 2.79
C PHE A 96 -15.39 -2.28 2.40
N SER A 97 -16.27 -2.89 1.62
CA SER A 97 -17.52 -2.27 1.18
C SER A 97 -18.47 -2.01 2.36
N GLU A 98 -18.62 -2.96 3.28
CA GLU A 98 -19.41 -2.81 4.50
C GLU A 98 -18.84 -1.74 5.43
N MET A 99 -17.51 -1.72 5.59
CA MET A 99 -16.82 -0.69 6.36
C MET A 99 -17.04 0.71 5.76
N LEU A 100 -16.84 0.88 4.45
CA LEU A 100 -17.04 2.17 3.77
C LEU A 100 -18.50 2.64 3.86
N LYS A 101 -19.47 1.73 3.70
CA LYS A 101 -20.90 2.03 3.89
C LYS A 101 -21.21 2.49 5.30
N SER A 102 -20.59 1.89 6.32
CA SER A 102 -20.78 2.30 7.71
C SER A 102 -20.12 3.65 8.03
N LEU A 103 -18.98 3.96 7.41
CA LEU A 103 -18.22 5.17 7.69
C LEU A 103 -18.79 6.40 6.97
N GLN A 104 -19.43 6.20 5.81
CA GLN A 104 -19.91 7.26 4.92
C GLN A 104 -18.86 8.36 4.72
N PRO A 105 -17.69 8.02 4.15
CA PRO A 105 -16.61 8.97 4.00
C PRO A 105 -17.04 10.17 3.13
N THR A 106 -16.80 11.37 3.63
CA THR A 106 -16.99 12.66 2.96
C THR A 106 -15.65 13.33 2.70
N LYS A 107 -15.62 14.40 1.91
CA LYS A 107 -14.39 15.18 1.65
C LYS A 107 -13.70 15.69 2.92
N ASP A 108 -14.45 15.82 4.02
CA ASP A 108 -13.98 16.40 5.28
C ASP A 108 -13.44 15.34 6.25
N ASN A 109 -14.01 14.13 6.25
CA ASN A 109 -13.64 13.07 7.20
C ASN A 109 -12.82 11.92 6.56
N ALA A 110 -12.78 11.82 5.22
CA ALA A 110 -12.15 10.68 4.55
C ALA A 110 -10.65 10.57 4.83
N TYR A 111 -9.96 11.70 5.06
CA TYR A 111 -8.56 11.67 5.51
C TYR A 111 -8.42 11.02 6.88
N GLU A 112 -9.23 11.45 7.85
CA GLU A 112 -9.17 10.93 9.22
C GLU A 112 -9.47 9.44 9.24
N TYR A 113 -10.51 9.00 8.52
CA TYR A 113 -10.83 7.58 8.38
C TYR A 113 -9.72 6.80 7.69
N PHE A 114 -9.13 7.35 6.62
CA PHE A 114 -7.99 6.72 5.96
C PHE A 114 -6.84 6.49 6.94
N ILE A 115 -6.42 7.53 7.66
CA ILE A 115 -5.33 7.44 8.64
C ILE A 115 -5.66 6.41 9.73
N ARG A 116 -6.87 6.45 10.30
CA ARG A 116 -7.27 5.54 11.37
C ARG A 116 -7.23 4.08 10.94
N ILE A 117 -7.75 3.77 9.76
CA ILE A 117 -7.80 2.39 9.24
C ILE A 117 -6.41 1.94 8.82
N ALA A 118 -5.65 2.80 8.15
CA ALA A 118 -4.27 2.53 7.78
C ALA A 118 -3.42 2.27 9.02
N SER A 119 -3.54 3.08 10.08
CA SER A 119 -2.84 2.83 11.35
C SER A 119 -3.17 1.44 11.91
N SER A 120 -4.45 1.07 11.98
CA SER A 120 -4.87 -0.24 12.46
C SER A 120 -4.30 -1.40 11.61
N LEU A 121 -4.26 -1.23 10.29
CA LEU A 121 -3.71 -2.22 9.38
C LEU A 121 -2.23 -2.55 9.66
N PHE A 122 -1.45 -1.57 10.15
CA PHE A 122 -0.02 -1.72 10.42
C PHE A 122 0.34 -1.90 11.91
N GLU A 123 -0.63 -1.91 12.83
CA GLU A 123 -0.39 -2.04 14.28
C GLU A 123 0.49 -3.25 14.64
N SER A 124 0.33 -4.36 13.93
CA SER A 124 1.08 -5.60 14.18
C SER A 124 2.29 -5.81 13.26
N GLY A 125 2.74 -4.76 12.58
CA GLY A 125 3.93 -4.78 11.71
C GLY A 125 3.66 -4.52 10.23
N ILE A 126 4.75 -4.49 9.45
CA ILE A 126 4.76 -4.10 8.04
C ILE A 126 5.15 -5.32 7.19
N ASN A 127 4.38 -5.58 6.13
CA ASN A 127 4.71 -6.55 5.08
C ASN A 127 4.01 -6.17 3.77
N TRP A 128 4.45 -6.76 2.66
CA TRP A 128 3.89 -6.48 1.33
C TRP A 128 2.39 -6.73 1.22
N GLY A 129 1.86 -7.77 1.89
CA GLY A 129 0.42 -8.03 1.90
C GLY A 129 -0.39 -6.88 2.50
N ARG A 130 0.11 -6.25 3.57
CA ARG A 130 -0.51 -5.05 4.18
C ARG A 130 -0.33 -3.81 3.33
N VAL A 131 0.82 -3.65 2.68
CA VAL A 131 1.04 -2.56 1.71
C VAL A 131 0.04 -2.66 0.55
N ILE A 132 -0.16 -3.87 0.01
CA ILE A 132 -1.17 -4.13 -1.04
C ILE A 132 -2.59 -3.85 -0.52
N ALA A 133 -2.91 -4.27 0.70
CA ALA A 133 -4.21 -3.99 1.30
C ALA A 133 -4.46 -2.48 1.50
N LEU A 134 -3.42 -1.70 1.84
CA LEU A 134 -3.50 -0.24 1.92
C LEU A 134 -3.83 0.38 0.55
N LEU A 135 -3.16 -0.09 -0.52
CA LEU A 135 -3.44 0.34 -1.90
C LEU A 135 -4.89 0.01 -2.29
N GLY A 136 -5.33 -1.22 -2.04
CA GLY A 136 -6.69 -1.67 -2.31
C GLY A 136 -7.74 -0.86 -1.56
N PHE A 137 -7.50 -0.58 -0.27
CA PHE A 137 -8.38 0.24 0.55
C PHE A 137 -8.47 1.69 0.04
N GLY A 138 -7.34 2.31 -0.32
CA GLY A 138 -7.32 3.66 -0.91
C GLY A 138 -8.11 3.72 -2.22
N TYR A 139 -7.97 2.69 -3.07
CA TYR A 139 -8.74 2.56 -4.30
C TYR A 139 -10.24 2.43 -4.05
N ARG A 140 -10.65 1.50 -3.16
CA ARG A 140 -12.07 1.32 -2.78
C ARG A 140 -12.69 2.58 -2.21
N MET A 141 -11.94 3.32 -1.39
CA MET A 141 -12.39 4.61 -0.87
C MET A 141 -12.60 5.63 -2.00
N ALA A 142 -11.68 5.71 -2.97
CA ALA A 142 -11.80 6.62 -4.11
C ALA A 142 -13.05 6.31 -4.95
N ILE A 143 -13.28 5.05 -5.29
CA ILE A 143 -14.49 4.61 -6.02
C ILE A 143 -15.75 4.92 -5.21
N HIS A 144 -15.75 4.62 -3.92
CA HIS A 144 -16.92 4.82 -3.06
C HIS A 144 -17.30 6.31 -2.98
N VAL A 145 -16.34 7.22 -2.74
CA VAL A 145 -16.68 8.65 -2.66
C VAL A 145 -17.08 9.20 -4.03
N TYR A 146 -16.51 8.69 -5.12
CA TYR A 146 -16.92 9.03 -6.49
C TYR A 146 -18.38 8.63 -6.76
N GLN A 147 -18.77 7.40 -6.39
CA GLN A 147 -20.16 6.93 -6.46
C GLN A 147 -21.15 7.82 -5.71
N HIS A 148 -20.69 8.50 -4.65
CA HIS A 148 -21.48 9.43 -3.84
C HIS A 148 -21.29 10.89 -4.27
N GLY A 149 -20.83 11.14 -5.51
CA GLY A 149 -20.78 12.46 -6.14
C GLY A 149 -19.52 13.29 -5.86
N MET A 150 -18.49 12.72 -5.25
CA MET A 150 -17.25 13.43 -4.94
C MET A 150 -16.17 13.16 -6.00
N THR A 151 -15.92 14.16 -6.84
CA THR A 151 -14.85 14.14 -7.84
C THR A 151 -13.53 14.73 -7.31
N GLY A 152 -12.40 14.35 -7.92
CA GLY A 152 -11.07 14.89 -7.60
C GLY A 152 -10.42 14.29 -6.36
N PHE A 153 -10.94 13.14 -5.88
CA PHE A 153 -10.48 12.52 -4.64
C PHE A 153 -9.30 11.57 -4.86
N LEU A 154 -9.12 11.00 -6.05
CA LEU A 154 -8.06 10.02 -6.31
C LEU A 154 -6.67 10.64 -6.09
N ARG A 155 -6.43 11.84 -6.63
CA ARG A 155 -5.17 12.56 -6.40
C ARG A 155 -4.97 12.94 -4.93
N ARG A 156 -6.07 13.14 -4.19
CA ARG A 156 -6.01 13.49 -2.77
C ARG A 156 -5.62 12.28 -1.93
N ILE A 157 -6.21 11.12 -2.18
CA ILE A 157 -5.87 9.89 -1.46
C ILE A 157 -4.45 9.39 -1.81
N ALA A 158 -3.97 9.62 -3.03
CA ALA A 158 -2.58 9.33 -3.41
C ALA A 158 -1.58 10.08 -2.51
N ARG A 159 -1.77 11.39 -2.35
CA ARG A 159 -0.94 12.22 -1.45
C ARG A 159 -1.02 11.78 0.01
N TYR A 160 -2.24 11.47 0.48
CA TYR A 160 -2.43 10.95 1.83
C TYR A 160 -1.69 9.64 2.07
N MET A 161 -1.63 8.79 1.07
CA MET A 161 -0.90 7.53 1.13
C MET A 161 0.61 7.77 1.18
N ALA A 162 1.16 8.65 0.34
CA ALA A 162 2.57 9.03 0.38
C ALA A 162 2.96 9.60 1.75
N ASP A 163 2.17 10.55 2.27
CA ASP A 163 2.36 11.13 3.61
C ASP A 163 2.30 10.05 4.71
N PHE A 164 1.34 9.14 4.63
CA PHE A 164 1.20 8.07 5.61
C PHE A 164 2.38 7.10 5.56
N VAL A 165 2.81 6.69 4.37
CA VAL A 165 3.91 5.77 4.15
C VAL A 165 5.21 6.35 4.71
N LEU A 166 5.45 7.66 4.50
CA LEU A 166 6.60 8.38 5.05
C LEU A 166 6.56 8.45 6.58
N ARG A 167 5.44 8.90 7.16
CA ARG A 167 5.32 9.15 8.61
C ARG A 167 5.35 7.89 9.45
N ASN A 168 4.90 6.75 8.91
CA ASN A 168 4.71 5.50 9.67
C ASN A 168 5.82 4.46 9.42
N ARG A 169 7.01 4.87 8.97
CA ARG A 169 8.17 3.99 8.71
C ARG A 169 7.94 2.92 7.64
N ILE A 170 6.86 3.03 6.87
CA ILE A 170 6.58 2.12 5.76
C ILE A 170 7.54 2.43 4.60
N ALA A 171 7.83 3.72 4.35
CA ALA A 171 8.82 4.14 3.37
C ALA A 171 10.19 3.51 3.66
N ARG A 172 10.61 3.55 4.94
CA ARG A 172 11.84 2.92 5.41
C ARG A 172 11.85 1.43 5.14
N TRP A 173 10.76 0.76 5.50
CA TRP A 173 10.65 -0.69 5.32
C TRP A 173 10.71 -1.07 3.83
N ILE A 174 10.00 -0.35 2.96
CA ILE A 174 10.03 -0.56 1.50
C ILE A 174 11.43 -0.29 0.95
N ALA A 175 12.10 0.79 1.36
CA ALA A 175 13.48 1.08 0.97
C ALA A 175 14.44 -0.08 1.36
N GLN A 176 14.26 -0.66 2.54
CA GLN A 176 15.03 -1.83 3.00
C GLN A 176 14.74 -3.10 2.18
N GLN A 177 13.57 -3.21 1.55
CA GLN A 177 13.28 -4.30 0.61
C GLN A 177 13.89 -4.08 -0.78
N GLY A 178 14.54 -2.94 -1.03
CA GLY A 178 15.04 -2.56 -2.36
C GLY A 178 14.16 -1.55 -3.10
N GLY A 179 13.23 -0.88 -2.40
CA GLY A 179 12.31 0.10 -2.99
C GLY A 179 11.06 -0.54 -3.60
N TRP A 180 10.24 0.27 -4.27
CA TRP A 180 9.01 -0.22 -4.90
C TRP A 180 9.25 -1.25 -6.01
N VAL A 181 10.38 -1.19 -6.69
CA VAL A 181 10.76 -2.15 -7.74
C VAL A 181 10.82 -3.60 -7.23
N ALA A 182 11.11 -3.81 -5.94
CA ALA A 182 11.13 -5.14 -5.32
C ALA A 182 9.75 -5.83 -5.35
N ALA A 183 8.67 -5.07 -5.53
CA ALA A 183 7.33 -5.62 -5.72
C ALA A 183 7.19 -6.44 -7.01
N LEU A 184 8.03 -6.21 -8.01
CA LEU A 184 8.00 -6.97 -9.27
C LEU A 184 8.36 -8.44 -9.05
N ASP A 185 9.23 -8.72 -8.09
CA ASP A 185 9.70 -10.07 -7.76
C ASP A 185 8.78 -10.81 -6.78
N LEU A 186 7.69 -10.17 -6.32
CA LEU A 186 6.70 -10.84 -5.47
C LEU A 186 6.07 -12.00 -6.25
N SER A 187 6.34 -13.23 -5.79
CA SER A 187 5.71 -14.40 -6.38
C SER A 187 4.24 -14.49 -5.95
N ASN A 188 3.34 -14.71 -6.92
CA ASN A 188 1.93 -15.03 -6.65
C ASN A 188 1.79 -16.24 -5.70
N VAL A 189 2.76 -17.14 -5.77
CA VAL A 189 2.86 -18.32 -4.90
C VAL A 189 3.10 -17.91 -3.44
N TYR A 190 4.06 -17.02 -3.17
CA TYR A 190 4.32 -16.50 -1.82
C TYR A 190 3.08 -15.83 -1.21
N LEU A 191 2.36 -15.02 -1.99
CA LEU A 191 1.19 -14.32 -1.48
C LEU A 191 -0.01 -15.24 -1.29
N LYS A 192 -0.23 -16.23 -2.16
CA LYS A 192 -1.20 -17.31 -1.91
C LYS A 192 -0.87 -18.06 -0.61
N TYR A 193 0.39 -18.39 -0.36
CA TYR A 193 0.80 -19.02 0.89
C TYR A 193 0.54 -18.13 2.11
N VAL A 194 0.90 -16.85 2.07
CA VAL A 194 0.63 -15.90 3.16
C VAL A 194 -0.87 -15.77 3.43
N LEU A 195 -1.71 -15.74 2.40
CA LEU A 195 -3.17 -15.67 2.55
C LEU A 195 -3.79 -16.95 3.11
N ILE A 196 -3.24 -18.12 2.76
CA ILE A 196 -3.63 -19.40 3.36
C ILE A 196 -3.27 -19.39 4.84
N VAL A 197 -2.04 -19.01 5.19
CA VAL A 197 -1.60 -18.94 6.59
C VAL A 197 -2.43 -17.94 7.39
N ALA A 198 -2.69 -16.74 6.86
CA ALA A 198 -3.53 -15.73 7.51
C ALA A 198 -4.96 -16.25 7.75
N ALA A 199 -5.54 -16.96 6.77
CA ALA A 199 -6.86 -17.58 6.93
C ALA A 199 -6.88 -18.63 8.03
N VAL A 200 -5.84 -19.49 8.11
CA VAL A 200 -5.71 -20.51 9.15
C VAL A 200 -5.60 -19.87 10.53
N ILE A 201 -4.82 -18.78 10.66
CA ILE A 201 -4.70 -18.03 11.92
C ILE A 201 -6.04 -17.42 12.32
N LEU A 202 -6.74 -16.75 11.39
CA LEU A 202 -8.05 -16.15 11.66
C LEU A 202 -9.10 -17.21 12.03
N LEU A 203 -9.11 -18.36 11.35
CA LEU A 203 -9.99 -19.48 11.68
C LEU A 203 -9.67 -20.03 13.07
N GLY A 204 -8.39 -20.17 13.42
CA GLY A 204 -7.95 -20.57 14.76
C GLY A 204 -8.42 -19.60 15.82
N GLN A 205 -8.25 -18.29 15.61
CA GLN A 205 -8.73 -17.24 16.50
C GLN A 205 -10.27 -17.26 16.65
N PHE A 206 -10.99 -17.48 15.55
CA PHE A 206 -12.44 -17.61 15.57
C PHE A 206 -12.89 -18.82 16.40
N VAL A 207 -12.29 -20.00 16.20
CA VAL A 207 -12.59 -21.21 16.98
C VAL A 207 -12.28 -21.00 18.46
N VAL A 208 -11.13 -20.42 18.80
CA VAL A 208 -10.78 -20.12 20.19
C VAL A 208 -11.79 -19.17 20.83
N ARG A 209 -12.14 -18.07 20.16
CA ARG A 209 -13.15 -17.11 20.67
C ARG A 209 -14.54 -17.74 20.78
N ARG A 210 -14.92 -18.59 19.85
CA ARG A 210 -16.27 -19.18 19.78
C ARG A 210 -16.49 -20.30 20.81
N PHE A 211 -15.43 -21.05 21.15
CA PHE A 211 -15.52 -22.27 21.96
C PHE A 211 -14.85 -22.18 23.32
N PHE A 212 -13.91 -21.24 23.54
CA PHE A 212 -13.09 -21.20 24.76
C PHE A 212 -13.17 -19.86 25.53
N ASN A 213 -13.83 -18.84 24.99
CA ASN A 213 -14.19 -17.63 25.75
C ASN A 213 -15.73 -17.56 25.89
N PRO A 214 -16.30 -17.93 27.05
CA PRO A 214 -17.73 -17.79 27.33
C PRO A 214 -18.17 -16.32 27.48
#